data_AF-A0A5Q0RRD3-F1
#
_entry.id   AF-A0A5Q0RRD3-F1
#
_cell.length_a   1.000
_cell.length_b   1.000
_cell.length_c   1.000
_cell.angle_alpha   90.00
_cell.angle_beta   90.00
_cell.angle_gamma   90.00
#
_symmetry.space_group_name_H-M   'P 1'
#
loop_
_entity.id
_entity.type
_entity.pdbx_description
1 polymer ?
#
loop_
_entity_poly.entity_id
_entity_poly.type
_entity_poly.pdbx_seq_one_letter_code
_entity_poly.pdbx_strand_id
1 'polypeptide(L)'
;MSKTPRYLETPPDWTPEEQPTLPGSPAAIAHSVPKRFIYFFIGLFVALSASLSNGFITANLPLIQGEYGLTPSEAAWLPAAYVMANVSSNLILFKARQQYGLRVFSEIGLVIFIAVLVLHIFVHTYEMALFARVVAGLAGAPLSSLGMYYTMQAFKKADMAKGIYIAFGFQQLGVPLAWIISPFLVSTDSWSVLYTFELGLALCCLAMVVSLKLPRSLRIYVFEKQDFFTFALLAPGFACLCIVLTQGPILWWFNSEWLAYILIAGFSLVVLGLLYEHYRANPLIMTRWLGTASTLRFIFGAFAIRLLMSEQSYAAVNFLKAMGMGPDQFVPLYVVIFIGILSGTLFSALTFSRERIIFHLLFAEFLILVACGLDYHLTSDVRPVNFFASQFLVGFAGGLFIGPLLLIGFAQTLAKGPSYVVTFIVLFSATQTFGGLVGSSFFSTYQQHRTQNYQVEIIKDLEQSDPLVSQRLSTYQRSAAITTNDPALQTAQAMRTLNQVVTREAQVRAYNDVIALNGIFAIALLLWGGFNIARSKYLQRRGISRP
;
A
#
# COMPACT_ATOMS: atom_id res chain seq x y z
N MET A 1 -37.06 -12.41 9.62
CA MET A 1 -36.90 -12.65 11.07
C MET A 1 -35.45 -12.39 11.45
N SER A 2 -35.15 -11.28 12.10
CA SER A 2 -33.80 -10.99 12.59
C SER A 2 -33.46 -11.97 13.71
N LYS A 3 -32.71 -13.04 13.38
CA LYS A 3 -32.15 -13.91 14.41
C LYS A 3 -31.30 -13.02 15.32
N THR A 4 -31.70 -12.90 16.59
CA THR A 4 -30.87 -12.31 17.62
C THR A 4 -29.50 -13.00 17.57
N PRO A 5 -28.39 -12.24 17.55
CA PRO A 5 -27.07 -12.83 17.41
C PRO A 5 -26.84 -13.80 18.56
N ARG A 6 -26.45 -15.04 18.23
CA ARG A 6 -26.11 -16.05 19.24
C ARG A 6 -24.79 -15.65 19.89
N TYR A 7 -24.88 -15.09 21.10
CA TYR A 7 -23.71 -14.80 21.92
C TYR A 7 -23.04 -16.12 22.33
N LEU A 8 -21.72 -16.16 22.21
CA LEU A 8 -20.92 -17.32 22.61
C LEU A 8 -20.58 -17.31 24.10
N GLU A 9 -20.61 -16.13 24.71
CA GLU A 9 -20.36 -15.89 26.12
C GLU A 9 -21.37 -14.85 26.62
N THR A 10 -21.70 -14.88 27.91
CA THR A 10 -22.51 -13.82 28.53
C THR A 10 -21.75 -12.49 28.41
N PRO A 11 -22.37 -11.44 27.86
CA PRO A 11 -21.74 -10.13 27.81
C PRO A 11 -21.34 -9.70 29.23
N PRO A 12 -20.10 -9.21 29.44
CA PRO A 12 -19.75 -8.56 30.69
C PRO A 12 -20.70 -7.39 30.96
N ASP A 13 -20.87 -7.04 32.24
CA ASP A 13 -21.73 -5.94 32.68
C ASP A 13 -21.08 -4.59 32.34
N TRP A 14 -21.09 -4.24 31.06
CA TRP A 14 -20.58 -2.98 30.54
C TRP A 14 -21.65 -1.91 30.61
N THR A 15 -21.25 -0.71 30.99
CA THR A 15 -22.10 0.46 30.80
C THR A 15 -22.37 0.69 29.29
N PRO A 16 -23.47 1.40 28.92
CA PRO A 16 -23.73 1.75 27.52
C PRO A 16 -22.58 2.52 26.84
N GLU A 17 -21.76 3.21 27.65
CA GLU A 17 -20.58 3.92 27.18
C GLU A 17 -19.40 2.99 26.88
N GLU A 18 -19.22 1.94 27.67
CA GLU A 18 -18.12 0.96 27.54
C GLU A 18 -18.39 -0.12 26.48
N GLN A 19 -19.66 -0.33 26.12
CA GLN A 19 -20.04 -1.34 25.15
C GLN A 19 -19.28 -1.16 23.82
N PRO A 20 -18.69 -2.24 23.26
CA PRO A 20 -17.95 -2.15 22.02
C PRO A 20 -18.86 -1.68 20.88
N THR A 21 -18.34 -0.80 20.02
CA THR A 21 -19.06 -0.28 18.85
C THR A 21 -19.43 -1.36 17.84
N LEU A 22 -18.66 -2.45 17.80
CA LEU A 22 -18.88 -3.59 16.92
C LEU A 22 -18.58 -4.90 17.66
N PRO A 23 -19.32 -5.98 17.39
CA PRO A 23 -18.90 -7.30 17.88
C PRO A 23 -17.49 -7.62 17.41
N GLY A 24 -16.67 -8.22 18.27
CA GLY A 24 -15.25 -8.48 18.04
C GLY A 24 -14.31 -7.28 18.20
N SER A 25 -14.78 -6.03 18.32
CA SER A 25 -13.91 -4.91 18.73
C SER A 25 -13.75 -4.89 20.26
N PRO A 26 -12.64 -4.37 20.81
CA PRO A 26 -12.50 -4.25 22.26
C PRO A 26 -13.53 -3.25 22.82
N ALA A 27 -13.94 -3.46 24.07
CA ALA A 27 -14.76 -2.51 24.80
C ALA A 27 -14.06 -1.15 24.96
N ALA A 28 -14.83 -0.06 24.95
CA ALA A 28 -14.33 1.31 25.07
C ALA A 28 -14.20 1.71 26.55
N ILE A 29 -13.37 0.97 27.30
CA ILE A 29 -13.21 1.16 28.74
C ILE A 29 -12.42 2.46 29.00
N ALA A 30 -12.87 3.25 29.97
CA ALA A 30 -12.15 4.43 30.42
C ALA A 30 -10.90 4.00 31.21
N HIS A 31 -9.72 4.27 30.67
CA HIS A 31 -8.44 3.98 31.34
C HIS A 31 -7.87 5.24 32.02
N SER A 32 -7.07 5.03 33.07
CA SER A 32 -6.25 6.11 33.65
C SER A 32 -5.27 6.68 32.62
N VAL A 33 -4.88 7.94 32.76
CA VAL A 33 -3.99 8.63 31.81
C VAL A 33 -2.68 7.84 31.55
N PRO A 34 -1.98 7.29 32.56
CA PRO A 34 -0.77 6.50 32.33
C PRO A 34 -1.04 5.24 31.49
N LYS A 35 -2.13 4.51 31.77
CA LYS A 35 -2.50 3.31 30.98
C LYS A 35 -2.82 3.67 29.53
N ARG A 36 -3.45 4.82 29.27
CA ARG A 36 -3.73 5.29 27.90
C ARG A 36 -2.45 5.54 27.11
N PHE A 37 -1.42 6.12 27.73
CA PHE A 37 -0.12 6.30 27.09
C PHE A 37 0.56 4.96 26.78
N ILE A 38 0.46 3.97 27.68
CA ILE A 38 1.00 2.63 27.41
C ILE A 38 0.26 1.98 26.24
N TYR A 39 -1.08 2.01 26.21
CA TYR A 39 -1.85 1.51 25.07
C TYR A 39 -1.48 2.21 23.75
N PHE A 40 -1.27 3.53 23.78
CA PHE A 40 -0.81 4.30 22.63
C PHE A 40 0.55 3.83 22.11
N PHE A 41 1.51 3.70 23.02
CA PHE A 41 2.87 3.28 22.69
C PHE A 41 2.89 1.87 22.10
N ILE A 42 2.17 0.92 22.71
CA ILE A 42 2.04 -0.43 22.18
C ILE A 42 1.39 -0.41 20.79
N GLY A 43 0.32 0.35 20.61
CA GLY A 43 -0.38 0.44 19.33
C GLY A 43 0.50 1.00 18.22
N LEU A 44 1.23 2.08 18.51
CA LEU A 44 2.24 2.63 17.60
C LEU A 44 3.30 1.58 17.24
N PHE A 45 3.87 0.90 18.24
CA PHE A 45 4.94 -0.05 18.04
C PHE A 45 4.51 -1.27 17.21
N VAL A 46 3.32 -1.82 17.49
CA VAL A 46 2.75 -2.93 16.70
C VAL A 46 2.40 -2.50 15.27
N ALA A 47 1.78 -1.32 15.09
CA ALA A 47 1.41 -0.82 13.76
C ALA A 47 2.65 -0.59 12.87
N LEU A 48 3.72 -0.04 13.46
CA LEU A 48 5.00 0.14 12.77
C LEU A 48 5.67 -1.20 12.44
N SER A 49 5.74 -2.13 13.40
CA SER A 49 6.42 -3.43 13.19
C SER A 49 5.85 -4.20 11.99
N ALA A 50 4.53 -4.27 11.85
CA ALA A 50 3.89 -4.99 10.75
C ALA A 50 4.16 -4.36 9.37
N SER A 51 4.19 -3.03 9.30
CA SER A 51 4.41 -2.29 8.05
C SER A 51 5.90 -2.20 7.68
N LEU A 52 6.78 -2.14 8.69
CA LEU A 52 8.23 -2.14 8.56
C LEU A 52 8.75 -3.42 7.88
N SER A 53 8.22 -4.58 8.28
CA SER A 53 8.53 -5.89 7.70
C SER A 53 8.40 -5.91 6.16
N ASN A 54 7.26 -5.42 5.67
CA ASN A 54 7.06 -5.31 4.22
C ASN A 54 7.99 -4.27 3.59
N GLY A 55 8.23 -3.16 4.30
CA GLY A 55 9.16 -2.11 3.90
C GLY A 55 10.57 -2.64 3.65
N PHE A 56 11.12 -3.48 4.53
CA PHE A 56 12.47 -4.04 4.40
C PHE A 56 12.65 -4.83 3.11
N ILE A 57 11.67 -5.67 2.74
CA ILE A 57 11.75 -6.42 1.48
C ILE A 57 11.70 -5.47 0.27
N THR A 58 10.83 -4.46 0.30
CA THR A 58 10.73 -3.50 -0.82
C THR A 58 11.96 -2.59 -0.95
N ALA A 59 12.61 -2.26 0.17
CA ALA A 59 13.81 -1.42 0.20
C ALA A 59 15.02 -2.12 -0.41
N ASN A 60 15.17 -3.41 -0.11
CA ASN A 60 16.33 -4.17 -0.53
C ASN A 60 16.06 -5.11 -1.71
N LEU A 61 14.93 -4.96 -2.41
CA LEU A 61 14.55 -5.86 -3.50
C LEU A 61 15.66 -6.06 -4.56
N PRO A 62 16.42 -5.02 -4.99
CA PRO A 62 17.54 -5.22 -5.91
C PRO A 62 18.70 -6.04 -5.31
N LEU A 63 18.96 -5.91 -4.00
CA LEU A 63 20.00 -6.69 -3.31
C LEU A 63 19.58 -8.16 -3.20
N ILE A 64 18.33 -8.42 -2.81
CA ILE A 64 17.73 -9.76 -2.78
C ILE A 64 17.80 -10.41 -4.18
N GLN A 65 17.51 -9.62 -5.21
CA GLN A 65 17.61 -10.08 -6.60
C GLN A 65 19.04 -10.51 -6.96
N GLY A 66 20.04 -9.71 -6.59
CA GLY A 66 21.45 -10.02 -6.86
C GLY A 66 21.96 -11.25 -6.11
N GLU A 67 21.61 -11.38 -4.83
CA GLU A 67 22.08 -12.48 -3.97
C GLU A 67 21.50 -13.84 -4.39
N TYR A 68 20.19 -13.91 -4.63
CA TYR A 68 19.54 -15.13 -5.08
C TYR A 68 19.67 -15.37 -6.60
N GLY A 69 20.35 -14.49 -7.34
CA GLY A 69 20.53 -14.60 -8.79
C GLY A 69 19.20 -14.55 -9.57
N LEU A 70 18.23 -13.77 -9.08
CA LEU A 70 16.87 -13.76 -9.60
C LEU A 70 16.72 -12.85 -10.82
N THR A 71 15.79 -13.22 -11.69
CA THR A 71 15.27 -12.31 -12.71
C THR A 71 14.40 -11.22 -12.07
N PRO A 72 14.20 -10.06 -12.74
CA PRO A 72 13.30 -9.02 -12.24
C PRO A 72 11.86 -9.53 -12.01
N SER A 73 11.42 -10.48 -12.83
CA SER A 73 10.11 -11.14 -12.71
C SER A 73 9.99 -11.96 -11.42
N GLU A 74 11.00 -12.79 -11.12
CA GLU A 74 11.06 -13.58 -9.88
C GLU A 74 11.16 -12.69 -8.64
N ALA A 75 12.00 -11.65 -8.67
CA ALA A 75 12.08 -10.70 -7.56
C ALA A 75 10.72 -10.04 -7.28
N ALA A 76 9.98 -9.63 -8.32
CA ALA A 76 8.67 -8.98 -8.18
C ALA A 76 7.60 -9.88 -7.54
N TRP A 77 7.77 -11.21 -7.55
CA TRP A 77 6.87 -12.12 -6.84
C TRP A 77 6.94 -12.01 -5.32
N LEU A 78 8.08 -11.62 -4.74
CA LEU A 78 8.25 -11.51 -3.29
C LEU A 78 7.34 -10.45 -2.64
N PRO A 79 7.26 -9.20 -3.13
CA PRO A 79 6.27 -8.24 -2.64
C PRO A 79 4.84 -8.62 -3.07
N ALA A 80 4.64 -9.18 -4.27
CA ALA A 80 3.32 -9.61 -4.74
C ALA A 80 2.69 -10.65 -3.81
N ALA A 81 3.47 -11.66 -3.39
CA ALA A 81 3.06 -12.75 -2.51
C ALA A 81 2.52 -12.29 -1.17
N TYR A 82 3.21 -11.33 -0.57
CA TYR A 82 2.74 -10.70 0.66
C TYR A 82 1.42 -9.98 0.45
N VAL A 83 1.31 -9.17 -0.60
CA VAL A 83 0.11 -8.36 -0.87
C VAL A 83 -1.10 -9.25 -1.18
N MET A 84 -0.94 -10.29 -2.00
CA MET A 84 -2.04 -11.22 -2.32
C MET A 84 -2.55 -11.96 -1.07
N ALA A 85 -1.64 -12.42 -0.22
CA ALA A 85 -1.97 -13.07 1.03
C ALA A 85 -2.64 -12.10 2.01
N ASN A 86 -2.15 -10.86 2.10
CA ASN A 86 -2.68 -9.84 3.00
C ASN A 86 -4.12 -9.44 2.64
N VAL A 87 -4.40 -9.16 1.36
CA VAL A 87 -5.76 -8.85 0.89
C VAL A 87 -6.71 -10.02 1.14
N SER A 88 -6.26 -11.24 0.88
CA SER A 88 -7.05 -12.45 1.13
C SER A 88 -7.38 -12.60 2.62
N SER A 89 -6.38 -12.46 3.50
CA SER A 89 -6.56 -12.56 4.96
C SER A 89 -7.63 -11.59 5.49
N ASN A 90 -7.71 -10.38 4.95
CA ASN A 90 -8.70 -9.37 5.33
C ASN A 90 -10.16 -9.82 5.14
N LEU A 91 -10.45 -10.76 4.23
CA LEU A 91 -11.81 -11.31 4.01
C LEU A 91 -12.33 -12.06 5.23
N ILE A 92 -11.49 -12.87 5.86
CA ILE A 92 -11.87 -13.74 7.00
C ILE A 92 -11.65 -13.02 8.33
N LEU A 93 -10.65 -12.15 8.39
CA LEU A 93 -10.15 -11.45 9.58
C LEU A 93 -11.26 -10.97 10.52
N PHE A 94 -12.26 -10.28 9.96
CA PHE A 94 -13.32 -9.70 10.77
C PHE A 94 -14.22 -10.75 11.42
N LYS A 95 -14.64 -11.79 10.68
CA LYS A 95 -15.47 -12.87 11.24
C LYS A 95 -14.69 -13.72 12.24
N ALA A 96 -13.41 -13.98 11.95
CA ALA A 96 -12.50 -14.65 12.89
C ALA A 96 -12.42 -13.91 14.22
N ARG A 97 -12.30 -12.58 14.17
CA ARG A 97 -12.31 -11.74 15.36
C ARG A 97 -13.64 -11.77 16.12
N GLN A 98 -14.76 -11.75 15.40
CA GLN A 98 -16.10 -11.78 16.03
C GLN A 98 -16.37 -13.09 16.78
N GLN A 99 -15.88 -14.21 16.25
CA GLN A 99 -16.12 -15.53 16.81
C GLN A 99 -15.11 -15.90 17.89
N TYR A 100 -13.81 -15.82 17.60
CA TYR A 100 -12.74 -16.24 18.51
C TYR A 100 -12.29 -15.13 19.46
N GLY A 101 -12.73 -13.89 19.22
CA GLY A 101 -12.29 -12.70 19.93
C GLY A 101 -10.97 -12.15 19.40
N LEU A 102 -10.81 -10.84 19.52
CA LEU A 102 -9.61 -10.13 19.04
C LEU A 102 -8.31 -10.61 19.68
N ARG A 103 -8.36 -10.96 20.96
CA ARG A 103 -7.16 -11.30 21.74
C ARG A 103 -6.46 -12.56 21.22
N VAL A 104 -7.17 -13.70 21.24
CA VAL A 104 -6.61 -14.99 20.80
C VAL A 104 -6.17 -14.92 19.35
N PHE A 105 -7.01 -14.31 18.51
CA PHE A 105 -6.72 -14.17 17.10
C PHE A 105 -5.43 -13.38 16.83
N SER A 106 -5.20 -12.28 17.56
CA SER A 106 -4.02 -11.44 17.35
C SER A 106 -2.76 -12.00 17.99
N GLU A 107 -2.87 -12.67 19.15
CA GLU A 107 -1.76 -13.40 19.77
C GLU A 107 -1.26 -14.54 18.85
N ILE A 108 -2.18 -15.32 18.26
CA ILE A 108 -1.82 -16.37 17.28
C ILE A 108 -1.16 -15.75 16.04
N GLY A 109 -1.74 -14.68 15.49
CA GLY A 109 -1.15 -14.00 14.32
C GLY A 109 0.26 -13.51 14.58
N LEU A 110 0.54 -12.98 15.77
CA LEU A 110 1.87 -12.50 16.17
C LEU A 110 2.87 -13.64 16.39
N VAL A 111 2.42 -14.76 16.97
CA VAL A 111 3.26 -15.97 17.10
C VAL A 111 3.59 -16.56 15.73
N ILE A 112 2.62 -16.63 14.82
CA ILE A 112 2.86 -17.05 13.43
C ILE A 112 3.86 -16.10 12.76
N PHE A 113 3.68 -14.79 12.94
CA PHE A 113 4.61 -13.79 12.40
C PHE A 113 6.04 -14.01 12.92
N ILE A 114 6.23 -14.20 14.22
CA ILE A 114 7.54 -14.54 14.82
C ILE A 114 8.10 -15.84 14.23
N ALA A 115 7.28 -16.87 14.06
CA ALA A 115 7.71 -18.13 13.45
C ALA A 115 8.19 -17.93 12.01
N VAL A 116 7.56 -17.04 11.25
CA VAL A 116 8.00 -16.67 9.89
C VAL A 116 9.31 -15.90 9.91
N LEU A 117 9.53 -15.01 10.88
CA LEU A 117 10.81 -14.31 11.03
C LEU A 117 11.96 -15.26 11.39
N VAL A 118 11.68 -16.24 12.25
CA VAL A 118 12.64 -17.33 12.52
C VAL A 118 12.88 -18.13 11.25
N LEU A 119 11.84 -18.45 10.47
CA LEU A 119 11.98 -19.15 9.19
C LEU A 119 12.87 -18.36 8.22
N HIS A 120 12.73 -17.04 8.14
CA HIS A 120 13.55 -16.16 7.28
C HIS A 120 15.06 -16.29 7.54
N ILE A 121 15.49 -16.61 8.77
CA ILE A 121 16.91 -16.85 9.09
C ILE A 121 17.44 -18.09 8.35
N PHE A 122 16.58 -19.06 8.04
CA PHE A 122 16.92 -20.31 7.36
C PHE A 122 16.54 -20.31 5.87
N VAL A 123 16.05 -19.19 5.34
CA VAL A 123 15.64 -19.09 3.93
C VAL A 123 16.88 -18.96 3.04
N HIS A 124 17.18 -20.02 2.29
CA HIS A 124 18.31 -20.07 1.36
C HIS A 124 17.90 -20.19 -0.11
N THR A 125 16.60 -20.37 -0.40
CA THR A 125 16.09 -20.48 -1.77
C THR A 125 14.93 -19.52 -2.02
N TYR A 126 14.71 -19.22 -3.30
CA TYR A 126 13.62 -18.37 -3.76
C TYR A 126 12.23 -18.87 -3.34
N GLU A 127 11.98 -20.18 -3.43
CA GLU A 127 10.68 -20.78 -3.10
C GLU A 127 10.39 -20.67 -1.61
N MET A 128 11.41 -20.87 -0.77
CA MET A 128 11.30 -20.66 0.67
C MET A 128 11.01 -19.19 0.99
N ALA A 129 11.69 -18.25 0.31
CA ALA A 129 11.42 -16.83 0.45
C ALA A 129 9.98 -16.49 0.05
N LEU A 130 9.52 -17.01 -1.09
CA LEU A 130 8.16 -16.80 -1.58
C LEU A 130 7.11 -17.34 -0.59
N PHE A 131 7.33 -18.54 -0.06
CA PHE A 131 6.46 -19.14 0.95
C PHE A 131 6.42 -18.30 2.22
N ALA A 132 7.57 -17.88 2.74
CA ALA A 132 7.66 -17.03 3.91
C ALA A 132 6.89 -15.70 3.71
N ARG A 133 6.93 -15.12 2.49
CA ARG A 133 6.16 -13.92 2.14
C ARG A 133 4.65 -14.15 2.14
N VAL A 134 4.17 -15.30 1.66
CA VAL A 134 2.73 -15.65 1.74
C VAL A 134 2.29 -15.73 3.20
N VAL A 135 3.04 -16.43 4.06
CA VAL A 135 2.68 -16.57 5.48
C VAL A 135 2.77 -15.23 6.21
N ALA A 136 3.80 -14.43 5.93
CA ALA A 136 3.93 -13.07 6.47
C ALA A 136 2.75 -12.17 6.06
N GLY A 137 2.28 -12.27 4.81
CA GLY A 137 1.12 -11.52 4.33
C GLY A 137 -0.16 -11.92 5.05
N LEU A 138 -0.38 -13.22 5.26
CA LEU A 138 -1.52 -13.75 6.03
C LEU A 138 -1.50 -13.25 7.49
N ALA A 139 -0.33 -13.25 8.13
CA ALA A 139 -0.14 -12.82 9.51
C ALA A 139 -0.20 -11.29 9.68
N GLY A 140 0.22 -10.51 8.67
CA GLY A 140 0.30 -9.05 8.75
C GLY A 140 -1.06 -8.34 8.91
N ALA A 141 -2.14 -8.91 8.37
CA ALA A 141 -3.48 -8.34 8.48
C ALA A 141 -4.00 -8.33 9.96
N PRO A 142 -3.90 -9.43 10.73
CA PRO A 142 -4.08 -9.44 12.18
C PRO A 142 -3.29 -8.37 12.93
N LEU A 143 -1.98 -8.25 12.66
CA LEU A 143 -1.11 -7.31 13.38
C LEU A 143 -1.52 -5.86 13.10
N SER A 144 -1.87 -5.55 11.86
CA SER A 144 -2.36 -4.21 11.46
C SER A 144 -3.63 -3.83 12.24
N SER A 145 -4.58 -4.77 12.35
CA SER A 145 -5.77 -4.57 13.17
C SER A 145 -5.45 -4.42 14.65
N LEU A 146 -4.48 -5.19 15.17
CA LEU A 146 -4.05 -5.12 16.55
C LEU A 146 -3.50 -3.74 16.90
N GLY A 147 -2.57 -3.22 16.09
CA GLY A 147 -2.00 -1.89 16.25
C GLY A 147 -3.09 -0.82 16.30
N MET A 148 -4.05 -0.89 15.37
CA MET A 148 -5.21 0.01 15.35
C MET A 148 -6.00 -0.02 16.66
N TYR A 149 -6.35 -1.21 17.17
CA TYR A 149 -7.14 -1.32 18.39
C TYR A 149 -6.41 -0.88 19.65
N TYR A 150 -5.11 -1.14 19.75
CA TYR A 150 -4.30 -0.61 20.85
C TYR A 150 -4.25 0.92 20.83
N THR A 151 -4.02 1.53 19.66
CA THR A 151 -4.04 2.98 19.52
C THR A 151 -5.42 3.55 19.88
N MET A 152 -6.52 2.90 19.48
CA MET A 152 -7.87 3.35 19.85
C MET A 152 -8.12 3.37 21.36
N GLN A 153 -7.57 2.41 22.13
CA GLN A 153 -7.71 2.38 23.59
C GLN A 153 -7.00 3.54 24.31
N ALA A 154 -6.10 4.23 23.63
CA ALA A 154 -5.49 5.45 24.15
C ALA A 154 -6.44 6.65 24.16
N PHE A 155 -7.55 6.60 23.42
CA PHE A 155 -8.48 7.71 23.26
C PHE A 155 -9.79 7.46 24.01
N LYS A 156 -10.39 8.54 24.51
CA LYS A 156 -11.76 8.49 25.04
C LYS A 156 -12.73 8.26 23.88
N LYS A 157 -13.94 7.75 24.17
CA LYS A 157 -14.98 7.50 23.16
C LYS A 157 -15.27 8.72 22.28
N ALA A 158 -15.27 9.93 22.85
CA ALA A 158 -15.45 11.19 22.12
C ALA A 158 -14.34 11.48 21.10
N ASP A 159 -13.11 11.04 21.38
CA ASP A 159 -11.93 11.25 20.53
C ASP A 159 -11.56 9.99 19.73
N MET A 160 -12.41 8.96 19.71
CA MET A 160 -12.10 7.67 19.08
C MET A 160 -11.80 7.82 17.58
N ALA A 161 -12.45 8.78 16.90
CA ALA A 161 -12.15 9.13 15.52
C ALA A 161 -10.69 9.58 15.35
N LYS A 162 -10.16 10.41 16.24
CA LYS A 162 -8.74 10.84 16.21
C LYS A 162 -7.80 9.65 16.38
N GLY A 163 -8.15 8.72 17.27
CA GLY A 163 -7.39 7.48 17.46
C GLY A 163 -7.32 6.62 16.20
N ILE A 164 -8.42 6.51 15.44
CA ILE A 164 -8.45 5.80 14.15
C ILE A 164 -7.53 6.47 13.13
N TYR A 165 -7.53 7.81 13.05
CA TYR A 165 -6.70 8.55 12.10
C TYR A 165 -5.22 8.31 12.40
N ILE A 166 -4.85 8.46 13.67
CA ILE A 166 -3.48 8.27 14.11
C ILE A 166 -3.02 6.83 13.88
N ALA A 167 -3.86 5.83 14.16
CA ALA A 167 -3.55 4.43 13.90
C ALA A 167 -3.20 4.16 12.43
N PHE A 168 -4.05 4.59 11.51
CA PHE A 168 -3.83 4.37 10.08
C PHE A 168 -2.66 5.19 9.53
N GLY A 169 -2.52 6.44 9.97
CA GLY A 169 -1.38 7.27 9.59
C GLY A 169 -0.05 6.69 10.06
N PHE A 170 0.01 6.16 11.28
CA PHE A 170 1.20 5.48 11.79
C PHE A 170 1.52 4.18 11.07
N GLN A 171 0.50 3.43 10.64
CA GLN A 171 0.74 2.25 9.80
C GLN A 171 1.41 2.60 8.46
N GLN A 172 1.21 3.81 7.92
CA GLN A 172 1.89 4.25 6.70
C GLN A 172 3.36 4.62 6.91
N LEU A 173 3.79 4.87 8.16
CA LEU A 173 5.16 5.25 8.49
C LEU A 173 6.15 4.09 8.41
N GLY A 174 5.70 2.82 8.46
CA GLY A 174 6.61 1.69 8.48
C GLY A 174 7.44 1.53 7.20
N VAL A 175 6.88 1.81 6.03
CA VAL A 175 7.65 1.73 4.76
C VAL A 175 8.76 2.79 4.72
N PRO A 176 8.50 4.09 4.92
CA PRO A 176 9.57 5.08 5.02
C PRO A 176 10.60 4.76 6.10
N LEU A 177 10.15 4.29 7.26
CA LEU A 177 11.03 3.91 8.36
C LEU A 177 11.96 2.75 7.97
N ALA A 178 11.47 1.78 7.19
CA ALA A 178 12.29 0.69 6.68
C ALA A 178 13.38 1.21 5.75
N TRP A 179 13.07 2.12 4.83
CA TRP A 179 14.08 2.73 3.94
C TRP A 179 15.11 3.58 4.68
N ILE A 180 14.74 4.20 5.81
CA ILE A 180 15.67 4.97 6.65
C ILE A 180 16.63 4.04 7.40
N ILE A 181 16.11 2.95 7.98
CA ILE A 181 16.87 2.08 8.88
C ILE A 181 17.65 1.00 8.11
N SER A 182 17.10 0.51 7.01
CA SER A 182 17.63 -0.67 6.30
C SER A 182 19.09 -0.56 5.89
N PRO A 183 19.58 0.56 5.30
CA PRO A 183 21.00 0.71 4.96
C PRO A 183 21.97 0.49 6.11
N PHE A 184 21.53 0.75 7.35
CA PHE A 184 22.35 0.55 8.55
C PHE A 184 22.29 -0.87 9.11
N LEU A 185 21.31 -1.68 8.65
CA LEU A 185 21.11 -3.06 9.09
C LEU A 185 21.59 -4.09 8.07
N VAL A 186 21.66 -3.71 6.79
CA VAL A 186 22.14 -4.60 5.72
C VAL A 186 23.64 -4.37 5.55
N SER A 187 24.43 -5.39 5.86
CA SER A 187 25.85 -5.44 5.50
C SER A 187 26.04 -6.29 4.23
N THR A 188 27.13 -6.05 3.51
CA THR A 188 27.43 -6.64 2.19
C THR A 188 27.31 -8.18 2.14
N ASP A 189 27.47 -8.87 3.28
CA ASP A 189 27.51 -10.34 3.34
C ASP A 189 26.54 -10.99 4.36
N SER A 190 25.65 -10.24 5.01
CA SER A 190 24.73 -10.85 5.98
C SER A 190 23.39 -10.13 6.18
N TRP A 191 22.30 -10.85 5.96
CA TRP A 191 20.94 -10.44 6.33
C TRP A 191 20.59 -10.71 7.79
N SER A 192 21.48 -11.43 8.50
CA SER A 192 21.28 -11.86 9.87
C SER A 192 20.96 -10.70 10.80
N VAL A 193 21.59 -9.53 10.62
CA VAL A 193 21.32 -8.35 11.44
C VAL A 193 19.90 -7.81 11.21
N LEU A 194 19.48 -7.68 9.95
CA LEU A 194 18.13 -7.24 9.60
C LEU A 194 17.07 -8.20 10.16
N TYR A 195 17.22 -9.51 9.92
CA TYR A 195 16.24 -10.50 10.39
C TYR A 195 16.24 -10.64 11.92
N THR A 196 17.40 -10.55 12.58
CA THR A 196 17.49 -10.57 14.05
C THR A 196 16.87 -9.32 14.67
N PHE A 197 17.05 -8.16 14.05
CA PHE A 197 16.40 -6.92 14.46
C PHE A 197 14.88 -7.03 14.34
N GLU A 198 14.39 -7.53 13.21
CA GLU A 198 12.94 -7.73 12.99
C GLU A 198 12.36 -8.75 13.98
N LEU A 199 13.08 -9.84 14.25
CA LEU A 199 12.71 -10.84 15.24
C LEU A 199 12.63 -10.23 16.64
N GLY A 200 13.63 -9.45 17.05
CA GLY A 200 13.65 -8.73 18.32
C GLY A 200 12.45 -7.78 18.44
N LEU A 201 12.14 -7.04 17.37
CA LEU A 201 10.99 -6.15 17.32
C LEU A 201 9.66 -6.90 17.51
N ALA A 202 9.49 -8.05 16.86
CA ALA A 202 8.30 -8.88 16.98
C ALA A 202 8.17 -9.52 18.38
N LEU A 203 9.27 -9.94 18.99
CA LEU A 203 9.30 -10.44 20.37
C LEU A 203 8.93 -9.34 21.37
N CYS A 204 9.43 -8.12 21.19
CA CYS A 204 9.01 -6.96 21.97
C CYS A 204 7.50 -6.70 21.83
N CYS A 205 6.97 -6.75 20.60
CA CYS A 205 5.52 -6.64 20.37
C CYS A 205 4.75 -7.70 21.15
N LEU A 206 5.22 -8.96 21.15
CA LEU A 206 4.56 -10.06 21.86
C LEU A 206 4.60 -9.83 23.36
N ALA A 207 5.77 -9.49 23.91
CA ALA A 207 5.91 -9.18 25.32
C ALA A 207 4.95 -8.06 25.75
N MET A 208 4.87 -6.97 24.97
CA MET A 208 3.96 -5.85 25.25
C MET A 208 2.49 -6.24 25.20
N VAL A 209 2.05 -6.96 24.17
CA VAL A 209 0.65 -7.39 23.98
C VAL A 209 0.22 -8.37 25.07
N VAL A 210 1.10 -9.29 25.47
CA VAL A 210 0.84 -10.26 26.54
C VAL A 210 0.83 -9.58 27.91
N SER A 211 1.67 -8.56 28.12
CA SER A 211 1.76 -7.83 29.40
C SER A 211 0.55 -6.92 29.62
N LEU A 212 0.16 -6.14 28.61
CA LEU A 212 -1.03 -5.28 28.67
C LEU A 212 -2.05 -5.72 27.63
N LYS A 213 -2.97 -6.57 28.07
CA LYS A 213 -4.02 -7.15 27.21
C LYS A 213 -5.09 -6.11 26.87
N LEU A 214 -5.64 -6.23 25.66
CA LEU A 214 -6.83 -5.47 25.28
C LEU A 214 -8.05 -5.91 26.12
N PRO A 215 -8.99 -4.98 26.38
CA PRO A 215 -10.29 -5.31 26.96
C PRO A 215 -11.00 -6.44 26.21
N ARG A 216 -11.82 -7.21 26.94
CA ARG A 216 -12.62 -8.29 26.32
C ARG A 216 -13.53 -7.70 25.24
N SER A 217 -13.66 -8.43 24.15
CA SER A 217 -14.56 -8.11 23.03
C SER A 217 -15.82 -8.98 23.10
N LEU A 218 -16.96 -8.46 22.64
CA LEU A 218 -18.18 -9.25 22.52
C LEU A 218 -18.01 -10.35 21.46
N ARG A 219 -18.23 -11.61 21.84
CA ARG A 219 -18.10 -12.79 20.97
C ARG A 219 -19.46 -13.28 20.49
N ILE A 220 -19.60 -13.40 19.19
CA ILE A 220 -20.83 -13.88 18.53
C ILE A 220 -20.47 -14.99 17.54
N TYR A 221 -21.38 -15.95 17.36
CA TYR A 221 -21.19 -16.99 16.35
C TYR A 221 -21.50 -16.42 14.97
N VAL A 222 -20.50 -16.37 14.07
CA VAL A 222 -20.62 -15.70 12.75
C VAL A 222 -20.12 -16.57 11.59
N PHE A 223 -19.26 -17.56 11.85
CA PHE A 223 -18.80 -18.47 10.81
C PHE A 223 -19.91 -19.44 10.39
N GLU A 224 -20.16 -19.45 9.09
CA GLU A 224 -20.94 -20.48 8.43
C GLU A 224 -20.02 -21.26 7.49
N LYS A 225 -20.31 -22.54 7.26
CA LYS A 225 -19.52 -23.38 6.32
C LYS A 225 -19.43 -22.75 4.92
N GLN A 226 -20.47 -22.01 4.52
CA GLN A 226 -20.54 -21.29 3.25
C GLN A 226 -19.52 -20.14 3.14
N ASP A 227 -19.05 -19.57 4.26
CA ASP A 227 -18.00 -18.54 4.24
C ASP A 227 -16.69 -19.07 3.67
N PHE A 228 -16.37 -20.35 3.94
CA PHE A 228 -15.17 -20.99 3.41
C PHE A 228 -15.23 -21.12 1.89
N PHE A 229 -16.43 -21.37 1.34
CA PHE A 229 -16.63 -21.43 -0.11
C PHE A 229 -16.46 -20.05 -0.75
N THR A 230 -17.07 -19.01 -0.18
CA THR A 230 -16.85 -17.62 -0.63
C THR A 230 -15.36 -17.26 -0.59
N PHE A 231 -14.66 -17.61 0.48
CA PHE A 231 -13.22 -17.37 0.57
C PHE A 231 -12.43 -18.16 -0.47
N ALA A 232 -12.72 -19.44 -0.67
CA ALA A 232 -12.06 -20.28 -1.65
C ALA A 232 -12.23 -19.78 -3.09
N LEU A 233 -13.28 -19.01 -3.37
CA LEU A 233 -13.47 -18.32 -4.65
C LEU A 233 -12.74 -16.97 -4.68
N LEU A 234 -13.01 -16.09 -3.71
CA LEU A 234 -12.55 -14.71 -3.75
C LEU A 234 -11.05 -14.55 -3.48
N ALA A 235 -10.47 -15.32 -2.55
CA ALA A 235 -9.06 -15.17 -2.21
C ALA A 235 -8.13 -15.54 -3.39
N PRO A 236 -8.30 -16.70 -4.06
CA PRO A 236 -7.53 -16.98 -5.27
C PRO A 236 -7.85 -16.01 -6.40
N GLY A 237 -9.11 -15.56 -6.54
CA GLY A 237 -9.48 -14.54 -7.51
C GLY A 237 -8.71 -13.22 -7.34
N PHE A 238 -8.65 -12.69 -6.11
CA PHE A 238 -7.86 -11.50 -5.80
C PHE A 238 -6.36 -11.72 -5.96
N ALA A 239 -5.86 -12.91 -5.61
CA ALA A 239 -4.46 -13.26 -5.82
C ALA A 239 -4.10 -13.25 -7.31
N CYS A 240 -4.89 -13.88 -8.16
CA CYS A 240 -4.71 -13.86 -9.62
C CYS A 240 -4.69 -12.43 -10.18
N LEU A 241 -5.59 -11.56 -9.74
CA LEU A 241 -5.58 -10.15 -10.17
C LEU A 241 -4.32 -9.42 -9.71
N CYS A 242 -3.86 -9.64 -8.47
CA CYS A 242 -2.61 -9.06 -7.98
C CYS A 242 -1.40 -9.53 -8.81
N ILE A 243 -1.37 -10.81 -9.17
CA ILE A 243 -0.32 -11.41 -10.01
C ILE A 243 -0.26 -10.74 -11.37
N VAL A 244 -1.40 -10.63 -12.06
CA VAL A 244 -1.47 -10.03 -13.40
C VAL A 244 -1.03 -8.57 -13.37
N LEU A 245 -1.47 -7.80 -12.37
CA LEU A 245 -1.07 -6.40 -12.24
C LEU A 245 0.42 -6.24 -11.91
N THR A 246 1.01 -7.16 -11.15
CA THR A 246 2.43 -7.06 -10.77
C THR A 246 3.35 -7.54 -11.90
N GLN A 247 3.00 -8.64 -12.56
CA GLN A 247 3.81 -9.28 -13.59
C GLN A 247 3.57 -8.72 -14.99
N GLY A 248 2.39 -8.15 -15.25
CA GLY A 248 1.98 -7.60 -16.55
C GLY A 248 2.99 -6.62 -17.16
N PRO A 249 3.41 -5.56 -16.44
CA PRO A 249 4.42 -4.64 -16.97
C PRO A 249 5.78 -5.30 -17.24
N ILE A 250 6.18 -6.28 -16.43
CA ILE A 250 7.50 -6.92 -16.50
C ILE A 250 7.57 -7.90 -17.68
N LEU A 251 6.54 -8.72 -17.86
CA LEU A 251 6.46 -9.73 -18.92
C LEU A 251 5.81 -9.20 -20.20
N TRP A 252 5.50 -7.90 -20.23
CA TRP A 252 4.85 -7.21 -21.33
C TRP A 252 3.49 -7.79 -21.72
N TRP A 253 2.49 -7.62 -20.84
CA TRP A 253 1.05 -7.92 -20.95
C TRP A 253 0.63 -9.03 -21.95
N PHE A 254 0.75 -8.76 -23.25
CA PHE A 254 0.32 -9.63 -24.34
C PHE A 254 1.36 -10.70 -24.75
N ASN A 255 2.60 -10.58 -24.31
CA ASN A 255 3.68 -11.49 -24.70
C ASN A 255 3.66 -12.81 -23.91
N SER A 256 2.84 -12.90 -22.84
CA SER A 256 2.81 -14.05 -21.94
C SER A 256 1.40 -14.61 -21.82
N GLU A 257 1.13 -15.69 -22.53
CA GLU A 257 -0.20 -16.31 -22.60
C GLU A 257 -0.75 -16.75 -21.22
N TRP A 258 0.13 -17.20 -20.32
CA TRP A 258 -0.28 -17.61 -18.98
C TRP A 258 -0.87 -16.46 -18.15
N LEU A 259 -0.46 -15.22 -18.39
CA LEU A 259 -1.07 -14.05 -17.74
C LEU A 259 -2.53 -13.89 -18.17
N ALA A 260 -2.85 -14.18 -19.43
CA ALA A 260 -4.23 -14.15 -19.92
C ALA A 260 -5.08 -15.23 -19.24
N TYR A 261 -4.58 -16.47 -19.13
CA TYR A 261 -5.29 -17.54 -18.42
C TYR A 261 -5.51 -17.22 -16.95
N ILE A 262 -4.52 -16.64 -16.26
CA ILE A 262 -4.66 -16.21 -14.87
C ILE A 262 -5.64 -15.05 -14.74
N LEU A 263 -5.66 -14.10 -15.68
CA LEU A 263 -6.63 -13.00 -15.66
C LEU A 263 -8.05 -13.53 -15.83
N ILE A 264 -8.27 -14.44 -16.79
CA ILE A 264 -9.57 -15.08 -17.02
C ILE A 264 -10.01 -15.86 -15.78
N ALA A 265 -9.12 -16.69 -15.21
CA ALA A 265 -9.40 -17.46 -14.01
C ALA A 265 -9.71 -16.54 -12.82
N GLY A 266 -8.88 -15.52 -12.59
CA GLY A 266 -9.05 -14.56 -11.51
C GLY A 266 -10.37 -13.78 -11.60
N PHE A 267 -10.67 -13.23 -12.78
CA PHE A 267 -11.92 -12.53 -13.03
C PHE A 267 -13.13 -13.45 -12.87
N SER A 268 -13.07 -14.69 -13.41
CA SER A 268 -14.13 -15.68 -13.28
C SER A 268 -14.38 -16.04 -11.82
N LEU A 269 -13.34 -16.26 -11.02
CA LEU A 269 -13.44 -16.57 -9.60
C LEU A 269 -14.05 -15.41 -8.79
N VAL A 270 -13.65 -14.17 -9.07
CA VAL A 270 -14.24 -12.99 -8.41
C VAL A 270 -15.72 -12.85 -8.78
N VAL A 271 -16.07 -12.96 -10.07
CA VAL A 271 -17.46 -12.89 -10.53
C VAL A 271 -18.30 -14.00 -9.90
N LEU A 272 -17.83 -15.24 -9.93
CA LEU A 272 -18.52 -16.38 -9.31
C LEU A 272 -18.68 -16.20 -7.79
N GLY A 273 -17.65 -15.72 -7.10
CA GLY A 273 -17.71 -15.45 -5.66
C GLY A 273 -18.72 -14.35 -5.31
N LEU A 274 -18.78 -13.27 -6.10
CA LEU A 274 -19.76 -12.19 -5.92
C LEU A 274 -21.18 -12.65 -6.27
N LEU A 275 -21.36 -13.45 -7.32
CA LEU A 275 -22.65 -14.03 -7.67
C LEU A 275 -23.15 -14.96 -6.57
N TYR A 276 -22.28 -15.85 -6.06
CA TYR A 276 -22.61 -16.73 -4.95
C TYR A 276 -23.07 -15.93 -3.71
N GLU A 277 -22.32 -14.89 -3.34
CA GLU A 277 -22.66 -13.99 -2.24
C GLU A 277 -23.97 -13.22 -2.46
N HIS A 278 -24.32 -12.90 -3.71
CA HIS A 278 -25.57 -12.21 -4.04
C HIS A 278 -26.83 -13.01 -3.70
N TYR A 279 -26.77 -14.34 -3.87
CA TYR A 279 -27.91 -15.24 -3.61
C TYR A 279 -27.88 -15.84 -2.21
N ARG A 280 -26.82 -15.59 -1.43
CA ARG A 280 -26.67 -16.12 -0.08
C ARG A 280 -27.59 -15.41 0.92
N ALA A 281 -28.20 -16.18 1.82
CA ALA A 281 -29.09 -15.65 2.84
C ALA A 281 -28.37 -14.75 3.87
N ASN A 282 -27.15 -15.14 4.26
CA ASN A 282 -26.28 -14.38 5.17
C ASN A 282 -24.95 -14.05 4.48
N PRO A 283 -24.91 -13.05 3.58
CA PRO A 283 -23.69 -12.73 2.85
C PRO A 283 -22.58 -12.22 3.79
N LEU A 284 -21.33 -12.55 3.46
CA LEU A 284 -20.12 -11.90 3.96
C LEU A 284 -19.92 -10.53 3.29
N ILE A 285 -20.23 -10.43 1.99
CA ILE A 285 -20.11 -9.21 1.18
C ILE A 285 -21.50 -8.78 0.72
N MET A 286 -21.96 -7.61 1.16
CA MET A 286 -23.25 -7.05 0.78
C MET A 286 -23.23 -6.53 -0.68
N THR A 287 -23.32 -7.42 -1.66
CA THR A 287 -23.19 -7.09 -3.10
C THR A 287 -24.21 -6.07 -3.59
N ARG A 288 -25.46 -6.15 -3.11
CA ARG A 288 -26.51 -5.16 -3.40
C ARG A 288 -26.12 -3.75 -2.96
N TRP A 289 -25.37 -3.63 -1.87
CA TRP A 289 -24.87 -2.35 -1.38
C TRP A 289 -23.67 -1.84 -2.17
N LEU A 290 -22.80 -2.75 -2.63
CA LEU A 290 -21.69 -2.40 -3.53
C LEU A 290 -22.19 -1.74 -4.81
N GLY A 291 -23.33 -2.18 -5.35
CA GLY A 291 -23.97 -1.60 -6.53
C GLY A 291 -24.66 -0.25 -6.32
N THR A 292 -24.74 0.27 -5.09
CA THR A 292 -25.39 1.57 -4.86
C THR A 292 -24.53 2.72 -5.35
N ALA A 293 -25.15 3.78 -5.89
CA ALA A 293 -24.43 4.93 -6.44
C ALA A 293 -23.53 5.66 -5.41
N SER A 294 -23.84 5.57 -4.11
CA SER A 294 -22.99 6.12 -3.04
C SER A 294 -21.70 5.30 -2.90
N THR A 295 -21.84 3.98 -2.83
CA THR A 295 -20.69 3.06 -2.68
C THR A 295 -19.82 3.08 -3.93
N LEU A 296 -20.38 3.10 -5.13
CA LEU A 296 -19.61 3.22 -6.38
C LEU A 296 -18.81 4.53 -6.45
N ARG A 297 -19.39 5.66 -6.01
CA ARG A 297 -18.66 6.94 -5.92
C ARG A 297 -17.52 6.87 -4.89
N PHE A 298 -17.75 6.20 -3.76
CA PHE A 298 -16.70 5.96 -2.77
C PHE A 298 -15.57 5.10 -3.35
N ILE A 299 -15.90 3.99 -4.02
CA ILE A 299 -14.93 3.09 -4.66
C ILE A 299 -14.07 3.87 -5.65
N PHE A 300 -14.71 4.62 -6.56
CA PHE A 300 -14.00 5.42 -7.55
C PHE A 300 -13.08 6.45 -6.89
N GLY A 301 -13.57 7.24 -5.93
CA GLY A 301 -12.75 8.25 -5.25
C GLY A 301 -11.59 7.65 -4.45
N ALA A 302 -11.85 6.58 -3.68
CA ALA A 302 -10.83 5.87 -2.90
C ALA A 302 -9.74 5.27 -3.80
N PHE A 303 -10.14 4.65 -4.90
CA PHE A 303 -9.25 4.06 -5.89
C PHE A 303 -8.44 5.13 -6.64
N ALA A 304 -9.09 6.21 -7.09
CA ALA A 304 -8.45 7.28 -7.85
C ALA A 304 -7.40 8.03 -7.01
N ILE A 305 -7.72 8.40 -5.76
CA ILE A 305 -6.73 9.02 -4.86
C ILE A 305 -5.55 8.07 -4.63
N ARG A 306 -5.82 6.76 -4.42
CA ARG A 306 -4.77 5.77 -4.22
C ARG A 306 -3.87 5.62 -5.46
N LEU A 307 -4.45 5.71 -6.65
CA LEU A 307 -3.74 5.70 -7.93
C LEU A 307 -2.85 6.95 -8.06
N LEU A 308 -3.35 8.14 -7.70
CA LEU A 308 -2.55 9.38 -7.73
C LEU A 308 -1.31 9.28 -6.82
N MET A 309 -1.46 8.64 -5.66
CA MET A 309 -0.35 8.38 -4.75
C MET A 309 0.66 7.35 -5.28
N SER A 310 0.33 6.59 -6.32
CA SER A 310 1.30 5.67 -6.92
C SER A 310 2.46 6.41 -7.59
N GLU A 311 2.32 7.70 -7.92
CA GLU A 311 3.43 8.58 -8.34
C GLU A 311 4.59 8.52 -7.34
N GLN A 312 4.30 8.69 -6.03
CA GLN A 312 5.31 8.63 -4.97
C GLN A 312 6.11 7.33 -4.99
N SER A 313 5.39 6.20 -5.09
CA SER A 313 5.99 4.87 -4.99
C SER A 313 6.60 4.37 -6.29
N TYR A 314 6.17 4.92 -7.44
CA TYR A 314 6.61 4.50 -8.76
C TYR A 314 7.48 5.56 -9.44
N ALA A 315 6.95 6.75 -9.74
CA ALA A 315 7.62 7.75 -10.56
C ALA A 315 8.91 8.26 -9.91
N ALA A 316 8.83 8.91 -8.75
CA ALA A 316 10.00 9.48 -8.09
C ALA A 316 11.07 8.41 -7.75
N VAL A 317 10.66 7.32 -7.12
CA VAL A 317 11.60 6.27 -6.67
C VAL A 317 12.22 5.51 -7.84
N ASN A 318 11.43 5.07 -8.83
CA ASN A 318 12.00 4.33 -9.97
C ASN A 318 12.77 5.24 -10.93
N PHE A 319 12.42 6.51 -11.05
CA PHE A 319 13.25 7.49 -11.76
C PHE A 319 14.64 7.58 -11.12
N LEU A 320 14.71 7.78 -9.80
CA LEU A 320 15.98 7.88 -9.08
C LEU A 320 16.79 6.57 -9.19
N LYS A 321 16.14 5.41 -9.10
CA LYS A 321 16.81 4.12 -9.34
C LYS A 321 17.34 3.99 -10.77
N ALA A 322 16.56 4.44 -11.78
CA ALA A 322 17.00 4.45 -13.17
C ALA A 322 18.19 5.39 -13.40
N MET A 323 18.31 6.47 -12.61
CA MET A 323 19.48 7.34 -12.60
C MET A 323 20.68 6.77 -11.82
N GLY A 324 20.60 5.52 -11.35
CA GLY A 324 21.68 4.81 -10.67
C GLY A 324 21.75 5.05 -9.16
N MET A 325 20.69 5.59 -8.54
CA MET A 325 20.68 5.85 -7.10
C MET A 325 20.41 4.57 -6.30
N GLY A 326 21.23 4.33 -5.28
CA GLY A 326 21.14 3.18 -4.38
C GLY A 326 20.30 3.46 -3.11
N PRO A 327 19.93 2.41 -2.34
CA PRO A 327 19.18 2.52 -1.08
C PRO A 327 19.72 3.56 -0.09
N ASP A 328 21.05 3.64 0.07
CA ASP A 328 21.71 4.55 1.00
C ASP A 328 21.43 6.02 0.69
N GLN A 329 21.30 6.36 -0.60
CA GLN A 329 21.03 7.71 -1.07
C GLN A 329 19.57 8.11 -0.89
N PHE A 330 18.67 7.14 -0.67
CA PHE A 330 17.25 7.40 -0.44
C PHE A 330 16.93 7.76 1.01
N VAL A 331 17.83 7.51 1.97
CA VAL A 331 17.62 7.81 3.41
C VAL A 331 17.07 9.22 3.65
N PRO A 332 17.71 10.32 3.17
CA PRO A 332 17.19 11.65 3.45
C PRO A 332 15.84 11.93 2.77
N LEU A 333 15.57 11.34 1.60
CA LEU A 333 14.26 11.44 0.96
C LEU A 333 13.16 10.78 1.79
N TYR A 334 13.42 9.58 2.31
CA TYR A 334 12.45 8.89 3.15
C TYR A 334 12.29 9.51 4.54
N VAL A 335 13.30 10.22 5.07
CA VAL A 335 13.12 11.08 6.25
C VAL A 335 12.11 12.19 5.96
N VAL A 336 12.23 12.85 4.80
CA VAL A 336 11.29 13.91 4.40
C VAL A 336 9.87 13.35 4.20
N ILE A 337 9.73 12.20 3.53
CA ILE A 337 8.46 11.49 3.36
C ILE A 337 7.86 11.11 4.73
N PHE A 338 8.68 10.58 5.65
CA PHE A 338 8.26 10.20 6.99
C PHE A 338 7.70 11.40 7.76
N ILE A 339 8.41 12.54 7.74
CA ILE A 339 7.95 13.78 8.38
C ILE A 339 6.67 14.30 7.70
N GLY A 340 6.57 14.21 6.37
CA GLY A 340 5.36 14.53 5.62
C GLY A 340 4.15 13.72 6.09
N ILE A 341 4.25 12.38 6.08
CA ILE A 341 3.16 11.49 6.52
C ILE A 341 2.80 11.74 7.99
N LEU A 342 3.79 11.88 8.86
CA LEU A 342 3.57 12.14 10.28
C LEU A 342 2.82 13.47 10.49
N SER A 343 3.30 14.55 9.88
CA SER A 343 2.70 15.88 10.01
C SER A 343 1.30 15.94 9.38
N GLY A 344 1.08 15.31 8.22
CA GLY A 344 -0.24 15.20 7.58
C GLY A 344 -1.24 14.41 8.42
N THR A 345 -0.80 13.31 9.04
CA THR A 345 -1.61 12.50 9.96
C THR A 345 -2.01 13.31 11.19
N LEU A 346 -1.05 13.97 11.83
CA LEU A 346 -1.30 14.81 13.01
C LEU A 346 -2.20 15.99 12.68
N PHE A 347 -1.96 16.66 11.54
CA PHE A 347 -2.81 17.74 11.06
C PHE A 347 -4.25 17.27 10.88
N SER A 348 -4.46 16.14 10.20
CA SER A 348 -5.79 15.55 9.97
C SER A 348 -6.50 15.19 11.28
N ALA A 349 -5.77 14.64 12.26
CA ALA A 349 -6.30 14.28 13.56
C ALA A 349 -6.65 15.51 14.44
N LEU A 350 -5.85 16.58 14.38
CA LEU A 350 -6.05 17.81 15.17
C LEU A 350 -7.13 18.72 14.59
N THR A 351 -7.18 18.87 13.27
CA THR A 351 -8.17 19.71 12.57
C THR A 351 -9.49 19.00 12.28
N PHE A 352 -9.63 17.78 12.82
CA PHE A 352 -10.76 16.91 12.59
C PHE A 352 -12.10 17.57 12.94
N SER A 353 -12.99 17.61 11.95
CA SER A 353 -14.42 17.88 12.15
C SER A 353 -15.22 17.26 11.01
N ARG A 354 -16.48 16.89 11.29
CA ARG A 354 -17.37 16.24 10.31
C ARG A 354 -17.57 17.08 9.05
N GLU A 355 -17.53 18.41 9.18
CA GLU A 355 -17.71 19.36 8.08
C GLU A 355 -16.45 19.53 7.21
N ARG A 356 -15.26 19.28 7.78
CA ARG A 356 -13.96 19.47 7.09
C ARG A 356 -13.43 18.23 6.39
N ILE A 357 -14.06 17.07 6.55
CA ILE A 357 -13.66 15.79 5.92
C ILE A 357 -13.42 15.95 4.41
N ILE A 358 -14.37 16.57 3.71
CA ILE A 358 -14.29 16.77 2.26
C ILE A 358 -13.16 17.73 1.90
N PHE A 359 -12.97 18.79 2.69
CA PHE A 359 -11.89 19.75 2.48
C PHE A 359 -10.51 19.10 2.65
N HIS A 360 -10.33 18.17 3.60
CA HIS A 360 -9.08 17.42 3.73
C HIS A 360 -8.79 16.56 2.50
N LEU A 361 -9.80 15.92 1.90
CA LEU A 361 -9.62 15.13 0.68
C LEU A 361 -9.23 16.01 -0.52
N LEU A 362 -9.94 17.12 -0.74
CA LEU A 362 -9.59 18.08 -1.80
C LEU A 362 -8.23 18.74 -1.57
N PHE A 363 -7.89 19.02 -0.31
CA PHE A 363 -6.61 19.61 0.04
C PHE A 363 -5.47 18.61 -0.22
N ALA A 364 -5.62 17.34 0.17
CA ALA A 364 -4.65 16.30 -0.14
C ALA A 364 -4.41 16.18 -1.66
N GLU A 365 -5.47 16.18 -2.44
CA GLU A 365 -5.40 16.15 -3.90
C GLU A 365 -4.72 17.39 -4.49
N PHE A 366 -5.04 18.58 -3.98
CA PHE A 366 -4.38 19.81 -4.38
C PHE A 366 -2.87 19.77 -4.08
N LEU A 367 -2.46 19.23 -2.92
CA LEU A 367 -1.04 19.07 -2.58
C LEU A 367 -0.32 18.11 -3.54
N ILE A 368 -0.98 17.02 -3.96
CA ILE A 368 -0.44 16.10 -4.97
C ILE A 368 -0.29 16.81 -6.32
N LEU A 369 -1.27 17.63 -6.71
CA LEU A 369 -1.19 18.41 -7.95
C LEU A 369 -0.02 19.41 -7.92
N VAL A 370 0.18 20.11 -6.80
CA VAL A 370 1.33 21.01 -6.61
C VAL A 370 2.65 20.23 -6.68
N ALA A 371 2.72 19.05 -6.06
CA ALA A 371 3.90 18.18 -6.15
C ALA A 371 4.22 17.78 -7.60
N CYS A 372 3.22 17.39 -8.39
CA CYS A 372 3.40 17.09 -9.82
C CYS A 372 3.92 18.31 -10.60
N GLY A 373 3.47 19.52 -10.24
CA GLY A 373 3.97 20.76 -10.85
C GLY A 373 5.42 21.07 -10.50
N LEU A 374 5.87 20.74 -9.28
CA LEU A 374 7.26 20.88 -8.86
C LEU A 374 8.19 19.91 -9.61
N ASP A 375 7.71 18.71 -9.93
CA ASP A 375 8.50 17.65 -10.55
C ASP A 375 8.43 17.64 -12.10
N TYR A 376 7.78 18.62 -12.74
CA TYR A 376 7.51 18.63 -14.19
C TYR A 376 8.77 18.74 -15.09
N HIS A 377 9.93 19.11 -14.53
CA HIS A 377 11.17 19.38 -15.28
C HIS A 377 12.32 18.48 -14.84
N LEU A 378 12.19 17.17 -15.04
CA LEU A 378 13.28 16.23 -14.76
C LEU A 378 14.40 16.31 -15.79
N THR A 379 15.63 16.18 -15.29
CA THR A 379 16.87 16.02 -16.06
C THR A 379 17.66 14.83 -15.50
N SER A 380 18.67 14.35 -16.22
CA SER A 380 19.56 13.26 -15.73
C SER A 380 20.32 13.59 -14.44
N ASP A 381 20.41 14.88 -14.11
CA ASP A 381 21.16 15.39 -12.97
C ASP A 381 20.31 15.49 -11.69
N VAL A 382 19.02 15.18 -11.79
CA VAL A 382 18.10 15.16 -10.64
C VAL A 382 18.55 14.11 -9.62
N ARG A 383 18.53 14.50 -8.35
CA ARG A 383 18.89 13.69 -7.18
C ARG A 383 17.75 13.73 -6.15
N PRO A 384 17.76 12.87 -5.11
CA PRO A 384 16.70 12.82 -4.10
C PRO A 384 16.38 14.18 -3.47
N VAL A 385 17.38 15.06 -3.32
CA VAL A 385 17.19 16.42 -2.78
C VAL A 385 16.21 17.27 -3.59
N ASN A 386 16.16 17.09 -4.91
CA ASN A 386 15.24 17.82 -5.78
C ASN A 386 13.78 17.42 -5.51
N PHE A 387 13.56 16.20 -5.03
CA PHE A 387 12.24 15.65 -4.71
C PHE A 387 11.79 15.94 -3.28
N PHE A 388 12.59 16.61 -2.43
CA PHE A 388 12.22 16.81 -1.02
C PHE A 388 10.91 17.59 -0.87
N ALA A 389 10.76 18.69 -1.60
CA ALA A 389 9.55 19.51 -1.49
C ALA A 389 8.30 18.75 -1.98
N SER A 390 8.36 18.17 -3.19
CA SER A 390 7.25 17.42 -3.77
C SER A 390 6.88 16.19 -2.93
N GLN A 391 7.86 15.39 -2.53
CA GLN A 391 7.60 14.16 -1.77
C GLN A 391 7.20 14.43 -0.31
N PHE A 392 7.58 15.59 0.26
CA PHE A 392 6.98 16.07 1.51
C PHE A 392 5.48 16.32 1.33
N LEU A 393 5.08 17.03 0.25
CA LEU A 393 3.67 17.34 -0.03
C LEU A 393 2.85 16.07 -0.28
N VAL A 394 3.39 15.12 -1.05
CA VAL A 394 2.72 13.83 -1.31
C VAL A 394 2.64 12.99 -0.03
N GLY A 395 3.71 12.97 0.78
CA GLY A 395 3.70 12.33 2.10
C GLY A 395 2.64 12.95 3.03
N PHE A 396 2.56 14.28 3.08
CA PHE A 396 1.55 15.01 3.85
C PHE A 396 0.14 14.69 3.37
N ALA A 397 -0.10 14.69 2.05
CA ALA A 397 -1.36 14.28 1.45
C ALA A 397 -1.72 12.85 1.85
N GLY A 398 -0.75 11.93 1.84
CA GLY A 398 -0.86 10.53 2.27
C GLY A 398 -1.31 10.37 3.72
N GLY A 399 -0.73 11.13 4.64
CA GLY A 399 -1.17 11.18 6.04
C GLY A 399 -2.56 11.81 6.20
N LEU A 400 -2.87 12.81 5.38
CA LEU A 400 -4.10 13.59 5.47
C LEU A 400 -5.35 12.82 5.01
N PHE A 401 -5.27 12.07 3.91
CA PHE A 401 -6.46 11.53 3.22
C PHE A 401 -7.06 10.27 3.86
N ILE A 402 -6.25 9.42 4.50
CA ILE A 402 -6.68 8.07 4.88
C ILE A 402 -7.76 8.07 5.97
N GLY A 403 -7.63 8.95 6.96
CA GLY A 403 -8.60 9.12 8.04
C GLY A 403 -9.98 9.60 7.56
N PRO A 404 -10.07 10.73 6.83
CA PRO A 404 -11.31 11.21 6.24
C PRO A 404 -12.02 10.16 5.37
N LEU A 405 -11.25 9.44 4.54
CA LEU A 405 -11.79 8.40 3.67
C LEU A 405 -12.43 7.26 4.48
N LEU A 406 -11.76 6.81 5.55
CA LEU A 406 -12.28 5.79 6.45
C LEU A 406 -13.57 6.22 7.14
N LEU A 407 -13.66 7.46 7.64
CA LEU A 407 -14.88 7.91 8.30
C LEU A 407 -16.08 8.03 7.37
N ILE A 408 -15.87 8.49 6.13
CA ILE A 408 -16.94 8.53 5.14
C ILE A 408 -17.55 7.12 5.00
N GLY A 409 -16.69 6.11 4.90
CA GLY A 409 -17.11 4.73 4.80
C GLY A 409 -17.77 4.19 6.07
N PHE A 410 -17.11 4.32 7.23
CA PHE A 410 -17.63 3.85 8.51
C PHE A 410 -18.98 4.48 8.86
N ALA A 411 -19.15 5.78 8.64
CA ALA A 411 -20.40 6.49 8.91
C ALA A 411 -21.55 5.97 8.03
N GLN A 412 -21.27 5.66 6.75
CA GLN A 412 -22.25 5.06 5.84
C GLN A 412 -22.65 3.64 6.27
N THR A 413 -21.72 2.87 6.82
CA THR A 413 -21.96 1.45 7.16
C THR A 413 -22.56 1.26 8.54
N LEU A 414 -22.17 2.05 9.53
CA LEU A 414 -22.71 1.96 10.90
C LEU A 414 -24.22 2.21 10.93
N ALA A 415 -24.71 3.11 10.06
CA ALA A 415 -26.14 3.36 9.90
C ALA A 415 -26.94 2.14 9.35
N LYS A 416 -26.29 1.18 8.69
CA LYS A 416 -26.93 0.00 8.09
C LYS A 416 -26.75 -1.29 8.89
N GLY A 417 -25.77 -1.33 9.79
CA GLY A 417 -25.54 -2.42 10.74
C GLY A 417 -24.15 -3.09 10.63
N PRO A 418 -23.79 -3.96 11.59
CA PRO A 418 -22.43 -4.49 11.73
C PRO A 418 -21.91 -5.27 10.52
N SER A 419 -22.77 -6.00 9.80
CA SER A 419 -22.35 -6.79 8.62
C SER A 419 -21.88 -5.92 7.45
N TYR A 420 -22.37 -4.69 7.34
CA TYR A 420 -21.92 -3.74 6.31
C TYR A 420 -20.50 -3.24 6.58
N VAL A 421 -20.07 -3.23 7.84
CA VAL A 421 -18.70 -2.83 8.20
C VAL A 421 -17.68 -3.85 7.68
N VAL A 422 -18.02 -5.16 7.68
CA VAL A 422 -17.19 -6.21 7.05
C VAL A 422 -16.95 -5.86 5.58
N THR A 423 -18.07 -5.65 4.86
CA THR A 423 -18.04 -5.34 3.43
C THR A 423 -17.24 -4.07 3.18
N PHE A 424 -17.36 -3.05 4.03
CA PHE A 424 -16.58 -1.84 3.92
C PHE A 424 -15.09 -2.04 4.13
N ILE A 425 -14.66 -2.79 5.14
CA ILE A 425 -13.23 -3.04 5.39
C ILE A 425 -12.60 -3.79 4.21
N VAL A 426 -13.29 -4.82 3.71
CA VAL A 426 -12.88 -5.57 2.51
C VAL A 426 -12.80 -4.64 1.30
N LEU A 427 -13.83 -3.82 1.09
CA LEU A 427 -13.90 -2.87 -0.02
C LEU A 427 -12.77 -1.83 0.06
N PHE A 428 -12.57 -1.24 1.23
CA PHE A 428 -11.53 -0.26 1.49
C PHE A 428 -10.16 -0.87 1.21
N SER A 429 -9.85 -2.02 1.82
CA SER A 429 -8.60 -2.74 1.60
C SER A 429 -8.38 -3.06 0.11
N ALA A 430 -9.40 -3.57 -0.58
CA ALA A 430 -9.34 -3.83 -2.02
C ALA A 430 -9.06 -2.55 -2.83
N THR A 431 -9.75 -1.44 -2.56
CA THR A 431 -9.48 -0.16 -3.26
C THR A 431 -8.06 0.35 -3.01
N GLN A 432 -7.53 0.19 -1.79
CA GLN A 432 -6.18 0.62 -1.44
C GLN A 432 -5.10 -0.27 -2.08
N THR A 433 -5.30 -1.58 -2.12
CA THR A 433 -4.34 -2.50 -2.76
C THR A 433 -4.40 -2.42 -4.27
N PHE A 434 -5.59 -2.59 -4.87
CA PHE A 434 -5.72 -2.54 -6.33
C PHE A 434 -5.46 -1.15 -6.87
N GLY A 435 -5.85 -0.07 -6.18
CA GLY A 435 -5.49 1.30 -6.59
C GLY A 435 -3.98 1.50 -6.66
N GLY A 436 -3.23 0.95 -5.70
CA GLY A 436 -1.78 0.99 -5.70
C GLY A 436 -1.16 0.18 -6.85
N LEU A 437 -1.57 -1.10 -6.99
CA LEU A 437 -1.07 -2.01 -8.03
C LEU A 437 -1.42 -1.56 -9.45
N VAL A 438 -2.67 -1.12 -9.67
CA VAL A 438 -3.09 -0.56 -10.96
C VAL A 438 -2.33 0.72 -11.24
N GLY A 439 -2.18 1.63 -10.28
CA GLY A 439 -1.41 2.85 -10.47
C GLY A 439 0.05 2.58 -10.87
N SER A 440 0.74 1.71 -10.13
CA SER A 440 2.13 1.37 -10.43
C SER A 440 2.28 0.64 -11.77
N SER A 441 1.40 -0.31 -12.07
CA SER A 441 1.45 -1.07 -13.34
C SER A 441 1.09 -0.23 -14.55
N PHE A 442 0.10 0.66 -14.42
CA PHE A 442 -0.29 1.62 -15.44
C PHE A 442 0.84 2.60 -15.75
N PHE A 443 1.38 3.28 -14.73
CA PHE A 443 2.48 4.21 -14.92
C PHE A 443 3.73 3.52 -15.44
N SER A 444 4.02 2.28 -15.01
CA SER A 444 5.13 1.51 -15.55
C SER A 444 4.98 1.19 -17.02
N THR A 445 3.80 0.77 -17.45
CA THR A 445 3.53 0.43 -18.84
C THR A 445 3.63 1.68 -19.72
N TYR A 446 3.04 2.79 -19.24
CA TYR A 446 3.12 4.08 -19.92
C TYR A 446 4.57 4.55 -20.04
N GLN A 447 5.34 4.51 -18.95
CA GLN A 447 6.75 4.89 -18.91
C GLN A 447 7.59 4.07 -19.91
N GLN A 448 7.41 2.75 -19.95
CA GLN A 448 8.19 1.88 -20.84
C GLN A 448 7.89 2.15 -22.31
N HIS A 449 6.61 2.32 -22.67
CA HIS A 449 6.20 2.66 -24.02
C HIS A 449 6.74 4.04 -24.45
N ARG A 450 6.65 5.05 -23.58
CA ARG A 450 7.20 6.38 -23.86
C ARG A 450 8.72 6.35 -23.99
N THR A 451 9.41 5.54 -23.19
CA THR A 451 10.87 5.34 -23.30
C THR A 451 11.25 4.82 -24.68
N GLN A 452 10.56 3.79 -25.18
CA GLN A 452 10.83 3.23 -26.51
C GLN A 452 10.63 4.27 -27.62
N ASN A 453 9.55 5.07 -27.53
CA ASN A 453 9.29 6.13 -28.49
C ASN A 453 10.41 7.19 -28.50
N TYR A 454 10.82 7.66 -27.32
CA TYR A 454 11.90 8.65 -27.22
C TYR A 454 13.26 8.09 -27.60
N GLN A 455 13.53 6.80 -27.37
CA GLN A 455 14.75 6.15 -27.87
C GLN A 455 14.81 6.22 -29.40
N VAL A 456 13.71 5.88 -30.08
CA VAL A 456 13.64 5.95 -31.55
C VAL A 456 13.80 7.38 -32.05
N GLU A 457 13.19 8.36 -31.39
CA GLU A 457 13.33 9.79 -31.71
C GLU A 457 14.78 10.25 -31.57
N ILE A 458 15.41 9.99 -30.43
CA ILE A 458 16.80 10.39 -30.18
C ILE A 458 17.76 9.69 -31.15
N ILE A 459 17.56 8.42 -31.46
CA ILE A 459 18.42 7.68 -32.42
C ILE A 459 18.28 8.27 -33.84
N LYS A 460 17.08 8.70 -34.24
CA LYS A 460 16.89 9.34 -35.56
C LYS A 460 17.64 10.67 -35.67
N ASP A 461 17.73 11.42 -34.57
CA ASP A 461 18.47 12.68 -34.51
C ASP A 461 20.00 12.47 -34.43
N LEU A 462 20.46 11.26 -34.08
CA LEU A 462 21.87 10.89 -34.04
C LEU A 462 22.36 10.40 -35.41
N GLU A 463 22.53 11.33 -36.35
CA GLU A 463 23.11 11.00 -37.65
C GLU A 463 24.59 10.59 -37.51
N GLN A 464 24.98 9.44 -38.07
CA GLN A 464 26.37 8.96 -37.95
C GLN A 464 27.40 9.85 -38.65
N SER A 465 26.95 10.67 -39.61
CA SER A 465 27.77 11.69 -40.29
C SER A 465 27.96 12.96 -39.47
N ASP A 466 27.23 13.17 -38.37
CA ASP A 466 27.40 14.33 -37.52
C ASP A 466 28.78 14.30 -36.84
N PRO A 467 29.64 15.31 -37.05
CA PRO A 467 30.93 15.42 -36.39
C PRO A 467 30.87 15.32 -34.86
N LEU A 468 29.79 15.79 -34.22
CA LEU A 468 29.61 15.72 -32.78
C LEU A 468 29.40 14.27 -32.29
N VAL A 469 28.66 13.47 -33.04
CA VAL A 469 28.43 12.05 -32.74
C VAL A 469 29.74 11.27 -32.88
N SER A 470 30.49 11.52 -33.97
CA SER A 470 31.81 10.92 -34.18
C SER A 470 32.81 11.30 -33.07
N GLN A 471 32.83 12.57 -32.66
CA GLN A 471 33.66 13.04 -31.55
C GLN A 471 33.28 12.38 -30.21
N ARG A 472 31.98 12.17 -29.95
CA ARG A 472 31.51 11.50 -28.74
C ARG A 472 31.91 10.02 -28.74
N LEU A 473 31.73 9.33 -29.86
CA LEU A 473 32.12 7.92 -30.01
C LEU A 473 33.61 7.72 -29.83
N SER A 474 34.46 8.57 -30.42
CA SER A 474 35.92 8.49 -30.21
C SER A 474 36.32 8.73 -28.75
N THR A 475 35.55 9.51 -28.00
CA THR A 475 35.77 9.70 -26.55
C THR A 475 35.42 8.43 -25.78
N TYR A 476 34.31 7.77 -26.10
CA TYR A 476 33.97 6.49 -25.47
C TYR A 476 34.93 5.35 -25.87
N GLN A 477 35.42 5.33 -27.11
CA GLN A 477 36.46 4.39 -27.55
C GLN A 477 37.75 4.56 -26.74
N ARG A 478 38.21 5.80 -26.53
CA ARG A 478 39.36 6.10 -25.66
C ARG A 478 39.14 5.65 -24.22
N SER A 479 37.92 5.78 -23.69
CA SER A 479 37.59 5.24 -22.37
C SER A 479 37.62 3.70 -22.33
N ALA A 480 37.15 3.03 -23.39
CA ALA A 480 37.17 1.58 -23.48
C ALA A 480 38.59 1.02 -23.60
N ALA A 481 39.52 1.80 -24.18
CA ALA A 481 40.94 1.44 -24.29
C ALA A 481 41.64 1.23 -22.93
N ILE A 482 41.07 1.73 -21.83
CA ILE A 482 41.56 1.48 -20.47
C ILE A 482 41.36 0.01 -20.08
N THR A 483 40.29 -0.62 -20.57
CA THR A 483 39.89 -1.99 -20.18
C THR A 483 40.21 -3.05 -21.22
N THR A 484 40.40 -2.68 -22.48
CA THR A 484 40.71 -3.63 -23.57
C THR A 484 41.55 -2.98 -24.67
N ASN A 485 42.51 -3.72 -25.21
CA ASN A 485 43.37 -3.27 -26.32
C ASN A 485 42.83 -3.63 -27.71
N ASP A 486 41.72 -4.39 -27.79
CA ASP A 486 41.11 -4.79 -29.06
C ASP A 486 40.23 -3.66 -29.65
N PRO A 487 40.57 -3.11 -30.84
CA PRO A 487 39.83 -2.02 -31.47
C PRO A 487 38.35 -2.35 -31.77
N ALA A 488 38.03 -3.61 -32.08
CA ALA A 488 36.66 -4.03 -32.35
C ALA A 488 35.81 -3.99 -31.08
N LEU A 489 36.36 -4.51 -29.97
CA LEU A 489 35.70 -4.46 -28.66
C LEU A 489 35.56 -3.03 -28.14
N GLN A 490 36.55 -2.17 -28.35
CA GLN A 490 36.47 -0.74 -28.00
C GLN A 490 35.31 -0.05 -28.72
N THR A 491 35.15 -0.30 -30.02
CA THR A 491 34.05 0.27 -30.82
C THR A 491 32.69 -0.25 -30.37
N ALA A 492 32.58 -1.57 -30.12
CA ALA A 492 31.35 -2.16 -29.60
C ALA A 492 30.98 -1.61 -28.20
N GLN A 493 31.98 -1.39 -27.33
CA GLN A 493 31.76 -0.79 -26.01
C GLN A 493 31.35 0.68 -26.12
N ALA A 494 31.96 1.46 -27.00
CA ALA A 494 31.59 2.85 -27.25
C ALA A 494 30.14 2.99 -27.73
N MET A 495 29.70 2.12 -28.65
CA MET A 495 28.31 2.07 -29.10
C MET A 495 27.35 1.65 -27.98
N ARG A 496 27.74 0.69 -27.12
CA ARG A 496 26.93 0.32 -25.95
C ARG A 496 26.78 1.48 -24.98
N THR A 497 27.86 2.21 -24.68
CA THR A 497 27.81 3.39 -23.81
C THR A 497 26.94 4.50 -24.41
N LEU A 498 27.02 4.76 -25.71
CA LEU A 498 26.13 5.71 -26.37
C LEU A 498 24.66 5.30 -26.23
N ASN A 499 24.33 4.03 -26.48
CA ASN A 499 22.96 3.51 -26.32
C ASN A 499 22.46 3.57 -24.86
N GLN A 500 23.35 3.39 -23.88
CA GLN A 500 23.01 3.58 -22.46
C GLN A 500 22.63 5.04 -22.16
N VAL A 501 23.37 6.00 -22.71
CA VAL A 501 23.04 7.43 -22.58
C VAL A 501 21.71 7.75 -23.25
N VAL A 502 21.50 7.29 -24.49
CA VAL A 502 20.21 7.45 -25.19
C VAL A 502 19.05 6.89 -24.38
N THR A 503 19.22 5.68 -23.82
CA THR A 503 18.21 5.05 -22.97
C THR A 503 17.93 5.87 -21.72
N ARG A 504 18.97 6.39 -21.06
CA ARG A 504 18.83 7.24 -19.88
C ARG A 504 18.06 8.52 -20.20
N GLU A 505 18.41 9.23 -21.26
CA GLU A 505 17.72 10.47 -21.65
C GLU A 505 16.27 10.21 -22.10
N ALA A 506 16.03 9.11 -22.81
CA ALA A 506 14.68 8.69 -23.17
C ALA A 506 13.84 8.36 -21.92
N GLN A 507 14.43 7.70 -20.92
CA GLN A 507 13.77 7.44 -19.64
C GLN A 507 13.43 8.73 -18.90
N VAL A 508 14.36 9.71 -18.85
CA VAL A 508 14.11 11.03 -18.23
C VAL A 508 12.86 11.68 -18.84
N ARG A 509 12.78 11.74 -20.17
CA ARG A 509 11.60 12.29 -20.86
C ARG A 509 10.33 11.47 -20.59
N ALA A 510 10.44 10.14 -20.57
CA ALA A 510 9.31 9.27 -20.27
C ALA A 510 8.77 9.44 -18.85
N TYR A 511 9.63 9.65 -17.85
CA TYR A 511 9.21 9.94 -16.47
C TYR A 511 8.57 11.33 -16.35
N ASN A 512 9.05 12.34 -17.08
CA ASN A 512 8.35 13.63 -17.19
C ASN A 512 6.92 13.46 -17.69
N ASP A 513 6.70 12.63 -18.71
CA ASP A 513 5.35 12.36 -19.22
C ASP A 513 4.46 11.65 -18.19
N VAL A 514 5.03 10.75 -17.38
CA VAL A 514 4.31 10.07 -16.29
C VAL A 514 3.83 11.07 -15.25
N ILE A 515 4.70 12.00 -14.83
CA ILE A 515 4.38 13.04 -13.85
C ILE A 515 3.33 13.99 -14.41
N ALA A 516 3.46 14.42 -15.67
CA ALA A 516 2.48 15.24 -16.35
C ALA A 516 1.11 14.55 -16.43
N LEU A 517 1.08 13.26 -16.77
CA LEU A 517 -0.15 12.46 -16.83
C LEU A 517 -0.80 12.31 -15.45
N ASN A 518 -0.01 12.08 -14.40
CA ASN A 518 -0.51 12.06 -13.03
C ASN A 518 -1.12 13.42 -12.63
N GLY A 519 -0.49 14.53 -13.03
CA GLY A 519 -1.04 15.88 -12.87
C GLY A 519 -2.39 16.06 -13.56
N ILE A 520 -2.56 15.54 -14.78
CA ILE A 520 -3.85 15.56 -15.51
C ILE A 520 -4.92 14.76 -14.73
N PHE A 521 -4.56 13.58 -14.21
CA PHE A 521 -5.48 12.79 -13.39
C PHE A 521 -5.87 13.52 -12.10
N ALA A 522 -4.92 14.20 -11.45
CA ALA A 522 -5.20 15.01 -10.27
C ALA A 522 -6.13 16.18 -10.57
N ILE A 523 -5.96 16.87 -11.71
CA ILE A 523 -6.89 17.93 -12.14
C ILE A 523 -8.28 17.35 -12.38
N ALA A 524 -8.38 16.24 -13.11
CA ALA A 524 -9.66 15.61 -13.45
C ALA A 524 -10.42 15.17 -12.19
N LEU A 525 -9.71 14.56 -11.23
CA LEU A 525 -10.30 14.11 -9.99
C LEU A 525 -10.70 15.29 -9.07
N LEU A 526 -9.94 16.39 -9.07
CA LEU A 526 -10.25 17.60 -8.31
C LEU A 526 -11.51 18.27 -8.85
N LEU A 527 -11.64 18.36 -10.18
CA LEU A 527 -12.84 18.86 -10.85
C LEU A 527 -14.05 17.96 -10.56
N TRP A 528 -13.88 16.63 -10.63
CA TRP A 528 -14.94 15.67 -10.31
C TRP A 528 -15.39 15.77 -8.84
N GLY A 529 -14.43 15.85 -7.91
CA GLY A 529 -14.68 16.04 -6.49
C GLY A 529 -15.41 17.35 -6.22
N GLY A 530 -14.89 18.45 -6.76
CA GLY A 530 -15.50 19.79 -6.68
C GLY A 530 -16.92 19.83 -7.22
N PHE A 531 -17.15 19.24 -8.40
CA PHE A 531 -18.48 19.15 -9.02
C PHE A 531 -19.47 18.38 -8.14
N ASN A 532 -19.06 17.22 -7.60
CA ASN A 532 -19.92 16.42 -6.73
C ASN A 532 -20.32 17.17 -5.46
N ILE A 533 -19.42 17.97 -4.91
CA ILE A 533 -19.67 18.80 -3.73
C ILE A 533 -20.63 19.94 -4.06
N ALA A 534 -20.37 20.67 -5.16
CA ALA A 534 -21.22 21.76 -5.62
C ALA A 534 -22.65 21.26 -5.88
N ARG A 535 -22.78 20.13 -6.58
CA ARG A 535 -24.06 19.47 -6.82
C ARG A 535 -24.75 19.06 -5.53
N SER A 536 -24.02 18.51 -4.56
CA SER A 536 -24.60 18.11 -3.28
C SER A 536 -25.13 19.29 -2.47
N LYS A 537 -24.37 20.40 -2.41
CA LYS A 537 -24.82 21.64 -1.74
C LYS A 537 -26.02 22.25 -2.46
N TYR A 538 -26.03 22.24 -3.79
CA TYR A 538 -27.15 22.74 -4.59
C TYR A 538 -28.45 21.96 -4.33
N LEU A 539 -28.39 20.63 -4.33
CA LEU A 539 -29.55 19.78 -4.04
C LEU A 539 -30.08 19.98 -2.62
N GLN A 540 -29.18 20.11 -1.63
CA GLN A 540 -29.56 20.43 -0.25
C GLN A 540 -30.27 21.78 -0.14
N ARG A 541 -29.77 22.82 -0.82
CA ARG A 541 -30.41 24.15 -0.85
C ARG A 541 -31.79 24.14 -1.50
N ARG A 542 -32.04 23.24 -2.45
CA ARG A 542 -33.36 23.11 -3.11
C ARG A 542 -34.35 22.21 -2.36
N GLY A 543 -34.00 21.69 -1.18
CA GLY A 543 -34.89 20.82 -0.40
C GLY A 543 -35.19 19.47 -1.08
N ILE A 544 -34.44 19.11 -2.12
CA ILE A 544 -34.58 17.81 -2.79
C ILE A 544 -33.74 16.82 -1.97
N SER A 545 -34.36 16.26 -0.93
CA SER A 545 -33.80 15.14 -0.17
C SER A 545 -33.51 13.97 -1.11
N ARG A 546 -32.29 13.44 -1.06
CA ARG A 546 -31.89 12.28 -1.86
C ARG A 546 -32.75 11.06 -1.47
N PRO A 547 -33.19 10.21 -2.42
CA PRO A 547 -33.39 8.80 -2.13
C PRO A 547 -32.07 8.09 -1.81
#